data_AF-A0A1Q6U9G4-F1
#
_entry.id   AF-A0A1Q6U9G4-F1
#
_cell.length_a   1.000
_cell.length_b   1.000
_cell.length_c   1.000
_cell.angle_alpha   90.00
_cell.angle_beta   90.00
_cell.angle_gamma   90.00
#
_symmetry.space_group_name_H-M   'P 1'
#
loop_
_entity.id
_entity.type
_entity.pdbx_description
1 polymer ?
#
loop_
_entity_poly.entity_id
_entity_poly.type
_entity_poly.pdbx_seq_one_letter_code
_entity_poly.pdbx_strand_id
1 'polypeptide(L)'
;MKKRQEKMQKKLKADEYRPEYAGKLVAWFKNAPLYIRETRTVYSRKNDKSEEVSEKVPAPCPTFVRFADEIGVAIGSLEKWREKHPEFAEAYLKAVLYQEEWLMNAAGLGFYNSSMSITALKANHGWVEKGDAKNRAADGELKQVLVRFVGDCETKAERRVKNEEDNGVHSGNICAADDEKIPD
;
A
#
# COMPACT_ATOMS: atom_id res chain seq x y z
N MET A 1 3.33 -40.82 22.63
CA MET A 1 2.13 -39.94 22.71
C MET A 1 2.38 -38.71 23.59
N LYS A 2 2.78 -38.87 24.88
CA LYS A 2 3.09 -37.77 25.82
C LYS A 2 3.99 -36.65 25.25
N LYS A 3 5.17 -36.98 24.70
CA LYS A 3 6.10 -35.98 24.10
C LYS A 3 5.50 -35.11 22.99
N ARG A 4 4.52 -35.63 22.22
CA ARG A 4 3.86 -34.89 21.13
C ARG A 4 2.80 -33.94 21.69
N GLN A 5 2.04 -34.39 22.68
CA GLN A 5 1.08 -33.56 23.42
C GLN A 5 1.78 -32.44 24.19
N GLU A 6 2.93 -32.73 24.81
CA GLU A 6 3.75 -31.74 25.52
C GLU A 6 4.37 -30.70 24.59
N LYS A 7 4.89 -31.11 23.42
CA LYS A 7 5.33 -30.18 22.36
C LYS A 7 4.17 -29.34 21.81
N MET A 8 2.98 -29.92 21.63
CA MET A 8 1.79 -29.18 21.19
C MET A 8 1.31 -28.19 22.26
N GLN A 9 1.24 -28.58 23.53
CA GLN A 9 0.86 -27.68 24.61
C GLN A 9 1.89 -26.57 24.83
N LYS A 10 3.19 -26.86 24.69
CA LYS A 10 4.25 -25.84 24.75
C LYS A 10 4.14 -24.83 23.61
N LYS A 11 3.78 -25.28 22.39
CA LYS A 11 3.47 -24.37 21.27
C LYS A 11 2.20 -23.54 21.52
N LEU A 12 1.14 -24.16 22.02
CA LEU A 12 -0.12 -23.46 22.33
C LEU A 12 0.05 -22.38 23.42
N LYS A 13 0.91 -22.59 24.41
CA LYS A 13 1.27 -21.57 25.42
C LYS A 13 2.20 -20.48 24.90
N ALA A 14 2.93 -20.74 23.81
CA ALA A 14 3.80 -19.74 23.21
C ALA A 14 3.01 -18.71 22.39
N ASP A 15 1.92 -19.11 21.74
CA ASP A 15 1.10 -18.21 20.92
C ASP A 15 0.12 -17.32 21.72
N GLU A 16 0.12 -17.42 23.06
CA GLU A 16 -0.71 -16.60 23.93
C GLU A 16 -0.09 -15.20 24.12
N TYR A 17 -0.91 -14.16 23.93
CA TYR A 17 -0.49 -12.78 24.10
C TYR A 17 -0.13 -12.46 25.55
N ARG A 18 0.92 -11.66 25.74
CA ARG A 18 1.30 -11.09 27.03
C ARG A 18 1.51 -9.58 26.88
N PRO A 19 0.98 -8.73 27.78
CA PRO A 19 1.12 -7.27 27.66
C PRO A 19 2.57 -6.78 27.57
N GLU A 20 3.50 -7.48 28.20
CA GLU A 20 4.95 -7.19 28.12
C GLU A 20 5.52 -7.26 26.69
N TYR A 21 4.89 -8.00 25.77
CA TYR A 21 5.34 -8.11 24.38
C TYR A 21 5.21 -6.79 23.62
N ALA A 22 4.26 -5.93 23.95
CA ALA A 22 4.15 -4.61 23.35
C ALA A 22 5.40 -3.76 23.66
N GLY A 23 5.83 -3.74 24.93
CA GLY A 23 7.05 -3.04 25.35
C GLY A 23 8.32 -3.64 24.74
N LYS A 24 8.43 -4.97 24.71
CA LYS A 24 9.57 -5.68 24.09
C LYS A 24 9.67 -5.40 22.60
N LEU A 25 8.54 -5.34 21.89
CA LEU A 25 8.49 -5.03 20.46
C LEU A 25 9.06 -3.64 20.18
N VAL A 26 8.61 -2.62 20.92
CA VAL A 26 9.13 -1.26 20.78
C VAL A 26 10.62 -1.20 21.08
N ALA A 27 11.05 -1.83 22.17
CA ALA A 27 12.46 -1.84 22.56
C ALA A 27 13.37 -2.54 21.52
N TRP A 28 12.89 -3.63 20.92
CA TRP A 28 13.63 -4.38 19.90
C TRP A 28 13.97 -3.51 18.69
N PHE A 29 12.98 -2.80 18.14
CA PHE A 29 13.20 -1.95 16.96
C PHE A 29 13.91 -0.64 17.30
N LYS A 30 13.57 -0.01 18.43
CA LYS A 30 14.17 1.26 18.86
C LYS A 30 15.67 1.15 19.17
N ASN A 31 16.08 0.04 19.79
CA ASN A 31 17.45 -0.13 20.27
C ASN A 31 18.33 -0.92 19.28
N ALA A 32 17.83 -1.22 18.08
CA ALA A 32 18.58 -1.95 17.08
C ALA A 32 19.82 -1.15 16.63
N PRO A 33 21.04 -1.70 16.77
CA PRO A 33 22.24 -1.00 16.33
C PRO A 33 22.27 -0.88 14.80
N LEU A 34 22.94 0.14 14.27
CA LEU A 34 23.17 0.28 12.83
C LEU A 34 24.37 -0.54 12.33
N TYR A 35 25.34 -0.78 13.23
CA TYR A 35 26.55 -1.54 12.94
C TYR A 35 27.00 -2.34 14.16
N ILE A 36 27.75 -3.40 13.89
CA ILE A 36 28.52 -4.14 14.89
C ILE A 36 30.01 -3.96 14.61
N ARG A 37 30.86 -4.20 15.61
CA ARG A 37 32.31 -4.18 15.43
C ARG A 37 32.78 -5.60 15.24
N GLU A 38 33.43 -5.88 14.12
CA GLU A 38 34.13 -7.13 13.89
C GLU A 38 35.63 -6.89 13.93
N THR A 39 36.33 -7.75 14.65
CA THR A 39 37.80 -7.77 14.66
C THR A 39 38.27 -8.84 13.70
N ARG A 40 39.15 -8.46 12.78
CA ARG A 40 39.80 -9.40 11.85
C ARG A 40 41.31 -9.24 11.90
N THR A 41 42.01 -10.36 11.74
CA THR A 41 43.45 -10.37 11.60
C THR A 41 43.81 -10.12 10.14
N VAL A 42 44.50 -9.01 9.87
CA VAL A 42 44.96 -8.65 8.52
C VAL A 42 46.47 -8.80 8.48
N TYR A 43 46.96 -9.57 7.51
CA TYR A 43 48.40 -9.69 7.27
C TYR A 43 48.89 -8.52 6.40
N SER A 44 49.83 -7.74 6.94
CA SER A 44 50.47 -6.63 6.23
C SER A 44 51.77 -7.10 5.59
N ARG A 45 51.76 -7.21 4.26
CA ARG A 45 52.96 -7.55 3.46
C ARG A 45 54.08 -6.52 3.59
N LYS A 46 53.76 -5.28 3.97
CA LYS A 46 54.74 -4.21 4.19
C LYS A 46 55.55 -4.41 5.47
N ASN A 47 54.91 -4.91 6.52
CA ASN A 47 55.50 -5.05 7.85
C ASN A 47 55.83 -6.51 8.21
N ASP A 48 55.55 -7.46 7.31
CA ASP A 48 55.63 -8.91 7.50
C ASP A 48 55.00 -9.38 8.83
N LYS A 49 53.86 -8.75 9.18
CA LYS A 49 53.18 -8.94 10.47
C LYS A 49 51.68 -8.94 10.28
N SER A 50 51.00 -9.71 11.13
CA SER A 50 49.56 -9.69 11.28
C SER A 50 49.16 -8.64 12.32
N GLU A 51 48.18 -7.81 11.97
CA GLU A 51 47.60 -6.79 12.86
C GLU A 51 46.10 -7.09 13.05
N GLU A 52 45.58 -6.88 14.26
CA GLU A 52 44.14 -6.93 14.50
C GLU A 52 43.53 -5.58 14.15
N VAL A 53 42.57 -5.60 13.22
CA VAL A 53 41.84 -4.41 12.79
C VAL A 53 40.39 -4.58 13.20
N SER A 54 39.86 -3.58 13.91
CA SER A 54 38.44 -3.50 14.25
C SER A 54 37.71 -2.62 13.24
N GLU A 55 36.76 -3.21 12.52
CA GLU A 55 35.97 -2.52 11.49
C GLU A 55 34.49 -2.50 11.88
N LYS A 56 33.80 -1.45 11.45
CA LYS A 56 32.34 -1.37 11.57
C LYS A 56 31.74 -2.13 10.40
N VAL A 57 30.95 -3.15 10.69
CA VAL A 57 30.17 -3.88 9.69
C VAL A 57 28.68 -3.65 9.92
N PRO A 58 27.85 -3.68 8.86
CA PRO A 58 26.42 -3.47 8.97
C PRO A 58 25.78 -4.44 9.96
N ALA A 59 24.94 -3.91 10.87
CA ALA A 59 24.14 -4.77 11.73
C ALA A 59 22.95 -5.34 10.94
N PRO A 60 22.40 -6.51 11.32
CA PRO A 60 21.16 -7.00 10.75
C PRO A 60 20.00 -6.05 11.00
N CYS A 61 19.19 -5.79 9.97
CA CYS A 61 17.97 -4.99 10.09
C CYS A 61 17.01 -5.63 11.12
N PRO A 62 16.44 -4.86 12.06
CA PRO A 62 15.41 -5.38 12.94
C PRO A 62 14.18 -5.77 12.12
N THR A 63 13.67 -6.99 12.32
CA THR A 63 12.51 -7.50 11.59
C THR A 63 11.52 -8.17 12.53
N PHE A 64 10.23 -8.14 12.17
CA PHE A 64 9.18 -8.81 12.92
C PHE A 64 9.38 -10.33 12.99
N VAL A 65 9.97 -10.91 11.94
CA VAL A 65 10.32 -12.34 11.90
C VAL A 65 11.33 -12.70 12.98
N ARG A 66 12.41 -11.91 13.11
CA ARG A 66 13.43 -12.15 14.14
C ARG A 66 12.90 -11.84 15.54
N PHE A 67 12.06 -10.81 15.69
CA PHE A 67 11.40 -10.54 16.96
C PHE A 67 10.48 -11.68 17.40
N ALA A 68 9.66 -12.22 16.50
CA ALA A 68 8.78 -13.35 16.80
C ALA A 68 9.58 -14.58 17.23
N ASP A 69 10.70 -14.86 16.54
CA ASP A 69 11.64 -15.93 16.89
C ASP A 69 12.25 -15.71 18.29
N GLU A 70 12.67 -14.49 18.61
CA GLU A 70 13.25 -14.10 19.91
C GLU A 70 12.28 -14.36 21.08
N ILE A 71 11.01 -14.00 20.93
CA ILE A 71 10.00 -14.25 21.97
C ILE A 71 9.37 -15.65 21.89
N GLY A 72 9.80 -16.47 20.92
CA GLY A 72 9.42 -17.88 20.77
C GLY A 72 8.01 -18.11 20.20
N VAL A 73 7.48 -17.20 19.40
CA VAL A 73 6.10 -17.26 18.86
C VAL A 73 6.08 -17.30 17.33
N ALA A 74 4.96 -17.77 16.75
CA ALA A 74 4.82 -17.71 15.30
C ALA A 74 4.64 -16.25 14.82
N ILE A 75 5.20 -15.91 13.65
CA ILE A 75 5.05 -14.57 13.07
C ILE A 75 3.58 -14.16 12.89
N GLY A 76 2.72 -15.10 12.51
CA GLY A 76 1.27 -14.87 12.37
C GLY A 76 0.55 -14.58 13.70
N SER A 77 1.17 -14.87 14.85
CA SER A 77 0.64 -14.51 16.16
C SER A 77 0.73 -13.01 16.39
N LEU A 78 1.77 -12.33 15.88
CA LEU A 78 1.89 -10.87 16.00
C LEU A 78 0.73 -10.15 15.31
N GLU A 79 0.31 -10.62 14.13
CA GLU A 79 -0.82 -10.06 13.40
C GLU A 79 -2.13 -10.20 14.17
N LYS A 80 -2.40 -11.41 14.68
CA LYS A 80 -3.58 -11.69 15.51
C LYS A 80 -3.62 -10.81 16.78
N TRP A 81 -2.46 -10.55 17.37
CA TRP A 81 -2.38 -9.69 18.55
C TRP A 81 -2.62 -8.22 18.17
N ARG A 82 -2.08 -7.76 17.03
CA ARG A 82 -2.33 -6.41 16.50
C ARG A 82 -3.83 -6.13 16.30
N GLU A 83 -4.60 -7.13 15.87
CA GLU A 83 -6.05 -7.00 15.67
C GLU A 83 -6.85 -6.94 16.99
N LYS A 84 -6.36 -7.60 18.04
CA LYS A 84 -7.14 -7.85 19.27
C LYS A 84 -6.72 -7.00 20.46
N HIS A 85 -5.49 -6.49 20.47
CA HIS A 85 -4.88 -5.81 21.61
C HIS A 85 -4.43 -4.41 21.18
N PRO A 86 -5.20 -3.35 21.50
CA PRO A 86 -4.92 -1.98 21.05
C PRO A 86 -3.51 -1.48 21.43
N GLU A 87 -3.03 -1.84 22.61
CA GLU A 87 -1.69 -1.48 23.08
C GLU A 87 -0.58 -2.17 22.27
N PHE A 88 -0.82 -3.40 21.81
CA PHE A 88 0.09 -4.08 20.90
C PHE A 88 0.02 -3.48 19.49
N ALA A 89 -1.17 -3.07 19.05
CA ALA A 89 -1.35 -2.37 17.78
C ALA A 89 -0.56 -1.06 17.72
N GLU A 90 -0.63 -0.26 18.79
CA GLU A 90 0.15 0.97 18.92
C GLU A 90 1.67 0.68 18.93
N ALA A 91 2.11 -0.33 19.68
CA ALA A 91 3.51 -0.77 19.69
C ALA A 91 3.98 -1.22 18.31
N TYR A 92 3.13 -1.92 17.55
CA TYR A 92 3.41 -2.39 16.20
C TYR A 92 3.63 -1.21 15.24
N LEU A 93 2.77 -0.19 15.29
CA LEU A 93 2.93 1.02 14.48
C LEU A 93 4.25 1.74 14.80
N LYS A 94 4.59 1.88 16.09
CA LYS A 94 5.88 2.45 16.50
C LYS A 94 7.07 1.63 15.97
N ALA A 95 6.99 0.30 16.02
CA ALA A 95 8.02 -0.57 15.48
C ALA A 95 8.23 -0.39 13.97
N VAL A 96 7.15 -0.22 13.19
CA VAL A 96 7.24 0.08 11.75
C VAL A 96 7.97 1.40 11.50
N LEU A 97 7.66 2.45 12.27
CA LEU A 97 8.34 3.75 12.15
C LEU A 97 9.82 3.68 12.53
N TYR A 98 10.18 2.95 13.59
CA TYR A 98 11.59 2.75 13.94
C TYR A 98 12.34 1.94 12.89
N GLN A 99 11.70 0.93 12.28
CA GLN A 99 12.32 0.18 11.18
C GLN A 99 12.57 1.07 9.95
N GLU A 100 11.62 1.96 9.64
CA GLU A 100 11.74 2.94 8.56
C GLU A 100 12.94 3.88 8.80
N GLU A 101 13.00 4.49 9.98
CA GLU A 101 14.11 5.36 10.40
C GLU A 101 15.44 4.60 10.34
N TRP A 102 15.47 3.36 10.83
CA TRP A 102 16.65 2.53 10.84
C TRP A 102 17.16 2.24 9.42
N LEU A 103 16.28 1.89 8.48
CA LEU A 103 16.64 1.64 7.08
C LEU A 103 17.21 2.88 6.40
N MET A 104 16.61 4.05 6.66
CA MET A 104 17.09 5.33 6.14
C MET A 104 18.50 5.65 6.66
N ASN A 105 18.73 5.50 7.97
CA ASN A 105 20.02 5.75 8.58
C ASN A 105 21.10 4.75 8.11
N ALA A 106 20.76 3.46 8.03
CA ALA A 106 21.68 2.43 7.58
C ALA A 106 22.09 2.63 6.12
N ALA A 107 21.16 3.00 5.24
CA ALA A 107 21.45 3.33 3.85
C ALA A 107 22.26 4.63 3.71
N GLY A 108 21.89 5.68 4.45
CA GLY A 108 22.57 6.98 4.42
C GLY A 108 24.02 6.92 4.89
N LEU A 109 24.33 6.02 5.83
CA LEU A 109 25.70 5.74 6.29
C LEU A 109 26.46 4.77 5.37
N GLY A 110 25.84 4.26 4.31
CA GLY A 110 26.45 3.30 3.38
C GLY A 110 26.58 1.88 3.92
N PHE A 111 25.95 1.55 5.05
CA PHE A 111 25.94 0.18 5.58
C PHE A 111 25.01 -0.73 4.79
N TYR A 112 23.95 -0.17 4.21
CA TYR A 112 22.99 -0.92 3.38
C TYR A 112 22.96 -0.36 1.96
N ASN A 113 22.72 -1.25 1.00
CA ASN A 113 22.55 -0.86 -0.39
C ASN A 113 21.32 0.05 -0.53
N SER A 114 21.53 1.28 -1.02
CA SER A 114 20.47 2.29 -1.09
C SER A 114 19.28 1.85 -1.95
N SER A 115 19.51 1.15 -3.06
CA SER A 115 18.43 0.69 -3.95
C SER A 115 17.56 -0.39 -3.30
N MET A 116 18.18 -1.31 -2.54
CA MET A 116 17.45 -2.30 -1.73
C MET A 116 16.65 -1.60 -0.63
N SER A 117 17.25 -0.65 0.10
CA SER A 117 16.56 0.10 1.16
C SER A 117 15.37 0.89 0.62
N ILE A 118 15.52 1.59 -0.52
CA ILE A 118 14.41 2.29 -1.19
C ILE A 118 13.29 1.31 -1.57
N THR A 119 13.64 0.13 -2.09
CA THR A 119 12.65 -0.89 -2.44
C THR A 119 11.90 -1.39 -1.21
N ALA A 120 12.60 -1.62 -0.10
CA ALA A 120 11.99 -2.01 1.18
C ALA A 120 11.08 -0.91 1.74
N LEU A 121 11.50 0.36 1.67
CA LEU A 121 10.69 1.51 2.07
C LEU A 121 9.40 1.64 1.26
N LYS A 122 9.47 1.43 -0.07
CA LYS A 122 8.28 1.41 -0.93
C LYS A 122 7.35 0.24 -0.59
N ALA A 123 7.91 -0.97 -0.49
CA ALA A 123 7.12 -2.20 -0.31
C ALA A 123 6.49 -2.33 1.08
N ASN A 124 7.21 -1.92 2.14
CA ASN A 124 6.83 -2.19 3.52
C ASN A 124 6.35 -0.94 4.27
N HIS A 125 6.79 0.25 3.85
CA HIS A 125 6.52 1.52 4.54
C HIS A 125 5.69 2.50 3.70
N GLY A 126 5.25 2.11 2.51
CA GLY A 126 4.35 2.90 1.67
C GLY A 126 4.98 4.16 1.08
N TRP A 127 6.32 4.22 0.99
CA TRP A 127 6.99 5.34 0.34
C TRP A 127 6.62 5.41 -1.14
N VAL A 128 6.37 6.62 -1.62
CA VAL A 128 6.08 6.90 -3.03
C VAL A 128 7.04 7.97 -3.51
N GLU A 129 7.71 7.69 -4.62
CA GLU A 129 8.49 8.71 -5.32
C GLU A 129 7.54 9.68 -6.00
N LYS A 130 7.69 10.97 -5.70
CA LYS A 130 7.03 12.02 -6.47
C LYS A 130 7.80 12.16 -7.77
N GLY A 131 7.18 11.78 -8.89
CA GLY A 131 7.69 12.15 -10.20
C GLY A 131 7.51 13.66 -10.41
N ASP A 132 8.48 14.29 -11.06
CA ASP A 132 8.29 15.64 -11.59
C ASP A 132 7.26 15.55 -12.74
N ALA A 133 6.03 16.02 -12.48
CA ALA A 133 5.05 16.23 -13.53
C ALA A 133 5.44 17.43 -14.40
N LYS A 134 6.52 17.32 -15.18
CA LYS A 134 6.84 18.23 -16.28
C LYS A 134 7.30 17.40 -17.49
N ASN A 135 6.50 17.53 -18.56
CA ASN A 135 6.67 16.99 -19.92
C ASN A 135 6.00 15.64 -20.22
N ARG A 136 4.66 15.61 -20.12
CA ARG A 136 3.83 14.82 -21.04
C ARG A 136 2.81 15.75 -21.73
N ALA A 137 3.35 16.66 -22.53
CA ALA A 137 2.60 17.42 -23.53
C ALA A 137 3.46 17.43 -24.81
N ALA A 138 3.52 16.27 -25.46
CA ALA A 138 3.86 16.06 -26.86
C ALA A 138 4.05 14.55 -27.04
N ASP A 139 2.97 13.82 -27.31
CA ASP A 139 2.83 13.05 -28.55
C ASP A 139 1.58 12.15 -28.49
N GLY A 140 0.69 12.32 -29.48
CA GLY A 140 -0.16 11.25 -29.99
C GLY A 140 -1.40 10.80 -29.21
N GLU A 141 -2.40 11.66 -28.98
CA GLU A 141 -3.81 11.28 -29.23
C GLU A 141 -4.68 12.54 -29.33
N LEU A 142 -4.88 13.03 -30.56
CA LEU A 142 -5.91 14.03 -30.85
C LEU A 142 -7.26 13.39 -30.52
N LYS A 143 -7.88 13.81 -29.42
CA LYS A 143 -9.29 13.48 -29.15
C LYS A 143 -10.11 14.01 -30.32
N GLN A 144 -10.65 13.09 -31.10
CA GLN A 144 -11.54 13.38 -32.23
C GLN A 144 -12.71 14.25 -31.74
N VAL A 145 -12.71 15.52 -32.13
CA VAL A 145 -13.89 16.38 -31.98
C VAL A 145 -14.89 15.94 -33.03
N LEU A 146 -15.98 15.32 -32.60
CA LEU A 146 -17.09 14.97 -33.48
C LEU A 146 -17.83 16.26 -33.87
N VAL A 147 -17.49 16.82 -35.02
CA VAL A 147 -18.28 17.88 -35.65
C VAL A 147 -19.45 17.22 -36.38
N ARG A 148 -20.66 17.38 -35.85
CA ARG A 148 -21.89 16.95 -36.52
C ARG A 148 -22.24 17.99 -37.58
N PHE A 149 -21.89 17.71 -38.83
CA PHE A 149 -22.50 18.41 -39.96
C PHE A 149 -23.97 17.98 -40.02
N VAL A 150 -24.88 18.92 -39.80
CA VAL A 150 -26.29 18.73 -40.17
C VAL A 150 -26.31 18.79 -41.68
N GLY A 151 -26.29 17.62 -42.32
CA GLY A 151 -26.53 17.50 -43.74
C GLY A 151 -28.00 17.77 -44.01
N ASP A 152 -28.26 18.84 -44.74
CA ASP A 152 -29.58 19.16 -45.28
C ASP A 152 -30.08 17.99 -46.13
N CYS A 153 -31.11 17.30 -45.64
CA CYS A 153 -31.97 16.48 -46.48
C CYS A 153 -33.15 17.36 -46.88
N GLU A 154 -33.07 17.94 -48.07
CA GLU A 154 -34.20 18.59 -48.71
C GLU A 154 -35.29 17.55 -48.97
N THR A 155 -36.39 17.64 -48.23
CA THR A 155 -37.70 18.06 -48.77
C THR A 155 -38.79 17.65 -47.80
N LYS A 156 -39.54 18.63 -47.30
CA LYS A 156 -40.99 18.60 -47.48
C LYS A 156 -41.56 20.01 -47.41
N ALA A 157 -42.42 20.24 -48.39
CA ALA A 157 -43.45 21.25 -48.50
C ALA A 157 -43.73 22.08 -47.24
N GLU A 158 -43.74 23.40 -47.49
CA GLU A 158 -44.72 24.38 -47.01
C GLU A 158 -44.99 24.52 -45.51
N ARG A 159 -44.66 25.74 -45.05
CA ARG A 159 -45.18 26.41 -43.86
C ARG A 159 -46.71 26.34 -43.74
N ARG A 160 -47.19 25.95 -42.55
CA ARG A 160 -48.29 26.54 -41.76
C ARG A 160 -48.50 25.63 -40.53
N VAL A 161 -48.83 26.05 -39.32
CA VAL A 161 -49.02 27.33 -38.64
C VAL A 161 -49.26 26.95 -37.16
N LYS A 162 -48.76 27.78 -36.22
CA LYS A 162 -49.28 28.06 -34.85
C LYS A 162 -49.28 27.03 -33.69
N ASN A 163 -48.95 27.63 -32.53
CA ASN A 163 -49.54 27.51 -31.18
C ASN A 163 -49.19 26.27 -30.34
N GLU A 164 -48.47 26.45 -29.23
CA GLU A 164 -48.94 26.83 -27.87
C GLU A 164 -49.48 25.62 -27.09
N GLU A 165 -48.81 25.41 -25.95
CA GLU A 165 -49.33 24.90 -24.67
C GLU A 165 -49.74 23.43 -24.46
N ASP A 166 -49.30 22.99 -23.28
CA ASP A 166 -49.96 22.11 -22.32
C ASP A 166 -49.89 20.57 -22.42
N ASN A 167 -49.15 20.02 -21.46
CA ASN A 167 -49.60 19.07 -20.45
C ASN A 167 -50.61 17.97 -20.82
N GLY A 168 -50.17 16.73 -20.54
CA GLY A 168 -50.97 15.84 -19.69
C GLY A 168 -51.89 14.83 -20.37
N VAL A 169 -51.38 13.58 -20.46
CA VAL A 169 -51.99 12.34 -19.92
C VAL A 169 -53.45 11.97 -20.28
N HIS A 170 -53.59 10.68 -20.64
CA HIS A 170 -54.80 9.80 -20.63
C HIS A 170 -55.74 9.92 -21.84
N SER A 171 -56.36 8.85 -22.37
CA SER A 171 -56.29 7.39 -22.29
C SER A 171 -57.32 6.85 -23.31
N GLY A 172 -57.25 5.56 -23.64
CA GLY A 172 -58.39 4.81 -24.21
C GLY A 172 -58.43 4.78 -25.74
N ASN A 173 -58.70 3.63 -26.38
CA ASN A 173 -60.02 2.98 -26.46
C ASN A 173 -61.14 3.96 -26.84
N ILE A 174 -61.99 3.73 -27.85
CA ILE A 174 -62.14 2.73 -28.90
C ILE A 174 -62.89 3.48 -30.01
N CYS A 175 -62.41 3.32 -31.24
CA CYS A 175 -63.08 3.34 -32.54
C CYS A 175 -64.40 4.12 -32.73
N ALA A 176 -64.32 5.07 -33.67
CA ALA A 176 -65.23 5.32 -34.81
C ALA A 176 -66.72 5.62 -34.54
N ALA A 177 -67.18 6.78 -35.01
CA ALA A 177 -67.99 6.87 -36.23
C ALA A 177 -68.38 8.33 -36.51
N ASP A 178 -68.54 8.58 -37.80
CA ASP A 178 -68.95 9.80 -38.47
C ASP A 178 -70.39 10.22 -38.11
N ASP A 179 -70.69 11.52 -38.09
CA ASP A 179 -71.30 12.23 -39.23
C ASP A 179 -72.06 13.51 -38.82
N GLU A 180 -71.86 14.52 -39.66
CA GLU A 180 -72.74 15.62 -40.08
C GLU A 180 -73.54 16.47 -39.06
N LYS A 181 -73.32 17.80 -39.12
CA LYS A 181 -74.41 18.74 -39.49
C LYS A 181 -73.95 20.17 -39.82
N ILE A 182 -74.36 20.61 -41.02
CA ILE A 182 -74.68 22.00 -41.45
C ILE A 182 -76.08 22.35 -40.85
N PRO A 183 -76.78 23.52 -40.99
CA PRO A 183 -76.52 24.94 -41.39
C PRO A 183 -76.83 25.93 -40.21
N ASP A 184 -76.93 27.27 -40.30
CA ASP A 184 -77.39 28.26 -41.32
C ASP A 184 -76.41 29.43 -41.50
#